data_AF-A0A386C7Y6-F1
#
_entry.id   AF-A0A386C7Y6-F1
#
_cell.length_a   1.000
_cell.length_b   1.000
_cell.length_c   1.000
_cell.angle_alpha   90.00
_cell.angle_beta   90.00
_cell.angle_gamma   90.00
#
_symmetry.space_group_name_H-M   'P 1'
#
loop_
_entity.id
_entity.type
_entity.pdbx_description
1 polymer ?
#
loop_
_entity_poly.entity_id
_entity_poly.type
_entity_poly.pdbx_seq_one_letter_code
_entity_poly.pdbx_strand_id
1 'polypeptide(L)'
;MARRQNSARKSALKAEVKQILAEEEDLLKAMVTAMLQQTLEAEMDEALAAEKSERTAGRLGYRSGYYGRALITRIGKIELRVPQDRQGRFRTEVFERYQ
;
A
#
# COMPACT_ATOMS: atom_id res chain seq x y z
N MET A 1 -30.78 0.64 -23.51
CA MET A 1 -30.75 2.05 -23.02
C MET A 1 -29.99 2.26 -21.70
N ALA A 2 -29.94 1.30 -20.75
CA ALA A 2 -29.33 1.49 -19.41
C ALA A 2 -27.79 1.63 -19.33
N ARG A 3 -27.03 1.14 -20.33
CA ARG A 3 -25.54 1.13 -20.31
C ARG A 3 -24.92 2.54 -20.41
N ARG A 4 -25.64 3.48 -21.03
CA ARG A 4 -25.17 4.86 -21.30
C ARG A 4 -25.22 5.76 -20.07
N GLN A 5 -26.23 5.59 -19.21
CA GLN A 5 -26.36 6.33 -17.95
C GLN A 5 -25.29 5.93 -16.91
N ASN A 6 -24.94 4.63 -16.84
CA ASN A 6 -23.87 4.17 -15.94
C ASN A 6 -22.47 4.69 -16.33
N SER A 7 -22.22 4.83 -17.64
CA SER A 7 -20.97 5.42 -18.14
C SER A 7 -20.84 6.89 -17.77
N ALA A 8 -21.91 7.67 -17.94
CA ALA A 8 -21.94 9.10 -17.62
C ALA A 8 -21.82 9.36 -16.12
N ARG A 9 -22.46 8.52 -15.28
CA ARG A 9 -22.27 8.55 -13.82
C ARG A 9 -20.83 8.23 -13.41
N LYS A 10 -20.20 7.21 -14.00
CA LYS A 10 -18.79 6.89 -13.73
C LYS A 10 -17.85 8.02 -14.12
N SER A 11 -18.07 8.69 -15.25
CA SER A 11 -17.24 9.82 -15.67
C SER A 11 -17.43 11.05 -14.78
N ALA A 12 -18.66 11.32 -14.34
CA ALA A 12 -18.95 12.40 -13.40
C ALA A 12 -18.29 12.14 -12.04
N LEU A 13 -18.45 10.93 -11.49
CA LEU A 13 -17.80 10.52 -10.24
C LEU A 13 -16.27 10.61 -10.33
N LYS A 14 -15.69 10.20 -11.47
CA LYS A 14 -14.25 10.31 -11.71
C LYS A 14 -13.77 11.76 -11.76
N ALA A 15 -14.57 12.68 -12.30
CA ALA A 15 -14.25 14.10 -12.36
C ALA A 15 -14.35 14.77 -10.99
N GLU A 16 -15.38 14.44 -10.22
CA GLU A 16 -15.61 14.94 -8.87
C GLU A 16 -14.52 14.47 -7.90
N VAL A 17 -14.19 13.17 -7.92
CA VAL A 17 -13.06 12.61 -7.17
C VAL A 17 -11.74 13.27 -7.60
N LYS A 18 -11.55 13.54 -8.89
CA LYS A 18 -10.34 14.23 -9.38
C LYS A 18 -10.24 15.66 -8.87
N GLN A 19 -11.34 16.39 -8.76
CA GLN A 19 -11.36 17.74 -8.19
C GLN A 19 -11.02 17.73 -6.70
N ILE A 20 -11.67 16.87 -5.92
CA ILE A 20 -11.40 16.73 -4.48
C ILE A 20 -9.92 16.36 -4.24
N LEU A 21 -9.39 15.40 -4.99
CA LEU A 21 -7.98 14.99 -4.87
C LEU A 21 -6.98 16.04 -5.35
N ALA A 22 -7.38 16.96 -6.24
CA ALA A 22 -6.53 18.05 -6.70
C ALA A 22 -6.52 19.24 -5.72
N GLU A 23 -7.61 19.42 -4.97
CA GLU A 23 -7.74 20.47 -3.96
C GLU A 23 -7.04 20.07 -2.64
N GLU A 24 -6.95 18.78 -2.34
CA GLU A 24 -6.32 18.25 -1.13
C GLU A 24 -5.13 17.32 -1.45
N GLU A 25 -4.00 17.88 -1.87
CA GLU A 25 -2.76 17.11 -2.12
C GLU A 25 -2.35 16.25 -0.91
N ASP A 26 -2.58 16.74 0.30
CA ASP A 26 -2.32 16.02 1.55
C ASP A 26 -3.24 14.80 1.74
N LEU A 27 -4.50 14.89 1.30
CA LEU A 27 -5.43 13.76 1.34
C LEU A 27 -4.96 12.65 0.40
N LEU A 28 -4.61 13.01 -0.84
CA LEU A 28 -4.09 12.05 -1.81
C LEU A 28 -2.82 11.37 -1.29
N LYS A 29 -1.91 12.15 -0.71
CA LYS A 29 -0.69 11.63 -0.07
C LYS A 29 -1.00 10.68 1.08
N ALA A 30 -1.93 11.02 1.96
CA ALA A 30 -2.34 10.17 3.07
C ALA A 30 -2.96 8.85 2.57
N MET A 31 -3.84 8.92 1.57
CA MET A 31 -4.46 7.74 0.95
C MET A 31 -3.43 6.80 0.32
N VAL A 32 -2.51 7.34 -0.49
CA VAL A 32 -1.45 6.54 -1.12
C VAL A 32 -0.54 5.93 -0.06
N THR A 33 -0.18 6.69 0.98
CA THR A 33 0.62 6.19 2.10
C THR A 33 -0.08 5.00 2.79
N ALA A 34 -1.37 5.13 3.08
CA ALA A 34 -2.16 4.07 3.71
C ALA A 34 -2.26 2.82 2.82
N MET A 35 -2.49 2.99 1.52
CA MET A 35 -2.54 1.87 0.57
C MET A 35 -1.19 1.15 0.50
N LEU A 36 -0.08 1.88 0.34
CA LEU A 36 1.25 1.29 0.32
C LEU A 36 1.57 0.55 1.62
N GLN A 37 1.21 1.13 2.76
CA GLN A 37 1.41 0.49 4.07
C GLN A 37 0.60 -0.81 4.19
N GLN A 38 -0.63 -0.85 3.71
CA GLN A 38 -1.47 -2.06 3.70
C GLN A 38 -0.91 -3.14 2.78
N THR A 39 -0.46 -2.75 1.57
CA THR A 39 0.17 -3.69 0.64
C THR A 39 1.42 -4.31 1.24
N LEU A 40 2.28 -3.53 1.90
CA LEU A 40 3.48 -4.03 2.56
C LEU A 40 3.18 -5.04 3.68
N GLU A 41 2.12 -4.81 4.46
CA GLU A 41 1.69 -5.74 5.49
C GLU A 41 1.15 -7.05 4.89
N ALA A 42 0.34 -6.95 3.83
CA ALA A 42 -0.21 -8.11 3.13
C ALA A 42 0.91 -8.97 2.50
N GLU A 43 1.87 -8.35 1.82
CA GLU A 43 3.03 -9.07 1.26
C GLU A 43 3.83 -9.79 2.36
N MET A 44 3.95 -9.20 3.56
CA MET A 44 4.64 -9.84 4.68
C MET A 44 3.85 -11.05 5.21
N ASP A 45 2.53 -10.96 5.27
CA ASP A 45 1.68 -12.09 5.67
C ASP A 45 1.78 -13.25 4.68
N GLU A 46 1.76 -12.95 3.38
CA GLU A 46 1.99 -13.93 2.32
C GLU A 46 3.40 -14.55 2.42
N ALA A 47 4.44 -13.73 2.61
CA ALA A 47 5.81 -14.20 2.72
C ALA A 47 6.05 -15.09 3.95
N LEU A 48 5.31 -14.87 5.04
CA LEU A 48 5.40 -15.69 6.25
C LEU A 48 4.39 -16.85 6.27
N ALA A 49 3.47 -16.89 5.30
CA ALA A 49 2.30 -17.79 5.26
C ALA A 49 1.51 -17.76 6.58
N ALA A 50 1.45 -16.60 7.23
CA ALA A 50 0.82 -16.43 8.54
C ALA A 50 0.59 -14.95 8.85
N GLU A 51 -0.57 -14.62 9.41
CA GLU A 51 -0.85 -13.29 9.92
C GLU A 51 -0.04 -12.96 11.19
N LYS A 52 -0.09 -11.67 11.58
CA LYS A 52 0.51 -11.21 12.83
C LYS A 52 -0.05 -11.99 14.03
N SER A 53 0.86 -12.65 14.75
CA SER A 53 0.54 -13.49 15.93
C SER A 53 -0.28 -14.76 15.66
N GLU A 54 -0.59 -15.07 14.40
CA GLU A 54 -1.32 -16.28 14.04
C GLU A 54 -0.47 -17.55 14.20
N ARG A 55 -1.04 -18.61 14.76
CA ARG A 55 -0.38 -19.92 14.86
C ARG A 55 -0.85 -20.82 13.73
N THR A 56 0.03 -21.10 12.79
CA THR A 56 -0.21 -22.02 11.67
C THR A 56 0.97 -22.95 11.50
N ALA A 57 0.69 -24.21 11.13
CA ALA A 57 1.72 -25.21 10.88
C ALA A 57 2.59 -24.88 9.67
N GLY A 58 2.09 -24.07 8.73
CA GLY A 58 2.79 -23.65 7.52
C GLY A 58 3.67 -22.40 7.66
N ARG A 59 3.79 -21.84 8.87
CA ARG A 59 4.50 -20.56 9.09
C ARG A 59 5.97 -20.66 8.68
N LEU A 60 6.41 -19.75 7.81
CA LEU A 60 7.77 -19.76 7.25
C LEU A 60 8.77 -18.93 8.05
N GLY A 61 8.31 -18.04 8.94
CA GLY A 61 9.19 -17.21 9.75
C GLY A 61 8.45 -16.30 10.73
N TYR A 62 9.18 -15.34 11.29
CA TYR A 62 8.66 -14.37 12.25
C TYR A 62 9.04 -12.96 11.84
N ARG A 63 8.11 -12.03 12.06
CA ARG A 63 8.35 -10.59 11.92
C ARG A 63 9.38 -10.12 12.96
N SER A 64 10.20 -9.16 12.58
CA SER A 64 11.30 -8.60 13.39
C SER A 64 11.28 -7.08 13.35
N GLY A 65 10.11 -6.48 13.60
CA GLY A 65 9.94 -5.04 13.62
C GLY A 65 9.81 -4.41 12.24
N TYR A 66 10.22 -3.14 12.15
CA TYR A 66 10.05 -2.28 10.99
C TYR A 66 11.28 -1.40 10.82
N TYR A 67 11.59 -1.05 9.58
CA TYR A 67 12.49 0.07 9.29
C TYR A 67 11.75 1.17 8.53
N GLY A 68 12.21 2.41 8.70
CA GLY A 68 11.69 3.55 7.96
C GLY A 68 12.31 3.63 6.57
N ARG A 69 11.48 3.85 5.54
CA ARG A 69 11.94 4.18 4.19
C ARG A 69 11.19 5.37 3.64
N ALA A 70 11.93 6.33 3.08
CA ALA A 70 11.34 7.44 2.35
C ALA A 70 11.26 7.09 0.86
N LEU A 71 10.09 7.33 0.25
CA LEU A 71 9.86 7.22 -1.18
C LEU A 71 9.59 8.62 -1.74
N ILE A 72 10.39 9.05 -2.72
CA ILE A 72 10.17 10.33 -3.41
C ILE A 72 9.19 10.08 -4.55
N THR A 73 8.00 10.66 -4.44
CA THR A 73 6.93 10.50 -5.44
C THR A 73 6.52 11.85 -5.99
N ARG A 74 5.67 11.85 -7.03
CA ARG A 74 5.11 13.08 -7.61
C ARG A 74 4.26 13.88 -6.64
N ILE A 75 3.66 13.21 -5.65
CA ILE A 75 2.85 13.81 -4.59
C ILE A 75 3.70 14.12 -3.34
N GLY A 76 5.02 14.18 -3.51
CA GLY A 76 5.99 14.50 -2.46
C GLY A 76 6.64 13.27 -1.81
N LYS A 77 7.37 13.54 -0.72
CA LYS A 77 8.05 12.52 0.08
C LYS A 77 7.05 11.76 0.94
N ILE A 78 6.98 10.44 0.76
CA ILE A 78 6.17 9.52 1.58
C ILE A 78 7.11 8.76 2.50
N GLU A 79 6.76 8.67 3.79
CA GLU A 79 7.50 7.87 4.77
C GLU A 79 6.73 6.58 5.05
N LEU A 80 7.38 5.44 4.78
CA LEU A 80 6.79 4.11 4.93
C LEU A 80 7.48 3.34 6.06
N ARG A 81 6.71 2.51 6.75
CA ARG A 81 7.21 1.56 7.74
C ARG A 81 7.25 0.18 7.12
N VAL A 82 8.42 -0.21 6.60
CA VAL A 82 8.56 -1.47 5.88
C VAL A 82 8.75 -2.61 6.90
N PRO A 83 7.91 -3.65 6.87
CA PRO A 83 8.02 -4.76 7.79
C PRO A 83 9.30 -5.57 7.51
N GLN A 84 9.88 -6.13 8.56
CA GLN A 84 11.06 -6.98 8.46
C GLN A 84 10.75 -8.38 8.95
N ASP A 85 11.36 -9.38 8.34
CA ASP A 85 11.39 -10.74 8.86
C ASP A 85 12.73 -10.99 9.57
N ARG A 86 12.72 -11.90 10.54
CA ARG A 86 13.90 -12.23 11.34
C ARG A 86 15.06 -12.81 10.52
N GLN A 87 14.76 -13.36 9.34
CA GLN A 87 15.73 -14.01 8.48
C GLN A 87 16.18 -13.10 7.32
N GLY A 88 15.62 -11.88 7.21
CA GLY A 88 15.95 -10.92 6.15
C GLY A 88 15.59 -11.39 4.73
N ARG A 89 14.65 -12.33 4.60
CA ARG A 89 14.20 -12.89 3.32
C ARG A 89 13.09 -12.07 2.68
N PHE A 90 12.36 -11.28 3.46
CA PHE A 90 11.27 -10.44 2.95
C PHE A 90 11.83 -9.40 1.99
N ARG A 91 11.24 -9.36 0.79
CA ARG A 91 11.49 -8.35 -0.23
C ARG A 91 10.14 -7.94 -0.77
N THR A 92 9.84 -6.65 -0.66
CA THR A 92 8.62 -6.09 -1.25
C THR A 92 8.77 -5.97 -2.76
N GLU A 93 7.68 -6.17 -3.48
CA GLU A 93 7.60 -5.92 -4.93
C GLU A 93 7.16 -4.49 -5.25
N VAL A 94 6.67 -3.75 -4.25
CA VAL A 94 6.17 -2.37 -4.39
C VAL A 94 7.27 -1.40 -4.83
N PHE A 95 8.52 -1.62 -4.41
CA PHE A 95 9.67 -0.81 -4.79
C PHE A 95 10.99 -1.58 -4.70
N GLU A 96 11.98 -1.19 -5.51
CA GLU A 96 13.31 -1.82 -5.50
C GLU A 96 14.07 -1.51 -4.21
N ARG A 97 14.98 -2.41 -3.78
CA ARG A 97 15.71 -2.26 -2.51
C ARG A 97 16.59 -1.00 -2.46
N TYR A 98 17.20 -0.64 -3.58
CA TYR A 98 18.03 0.54 -3.76
C TYR A 98 17.46 1.37 -4.93
N GLN A 99 16.58 2.28 -4.59
CA GLN A 99 16.06 3.37 -5.42
C GLN A 99 16.15 4.64 -4.60
#